data_AF-A0A2S3GQJ3-F1
#
_entry.id   AF-A0A2S3GQJ3-F1
#
_cell.length_a   1.000
_cell.length_b   1.000
_cell.length_c   1.000
_cell.angle_alpha   90.00
_cell.angle_beta   90.00
_cell.angle_gamma   90.00
#
_symmetry.space_group_name_H-M   'P 1'
#
loop_
_entity.id
_entity.type
_entity.pdbx_description
1 polymer ?
#
loop_
_entity_poly.entity_id
_entity_poly.type
_entity_poly.pdbx_seq_one_letter_code
_entity_poly.pdbx_strand_id
1 'polypeptide(L)'
;MAPCADFAALRASPADVRVVASDGSNIAAHSSVLAAASPVMEQMILGARRGWDAGCAVVCVLGAPSDAVAAFLRFLYCRPGPRGMTAAGEEEWAEGAVGEHGAALLALAHAYRVPWLKRRAEAAVAARLTAERAVDALKLAALCDAPRLRLACARLAGKDLGAVERSEGWRFAARHDAALQGELLQLLHDAVQRKKRWERERASQHVYRQLSDAMAILDRIFAAGGAGAGEVCAAEASPCEVDGVRRGLEQLMRHFAACGGRARKPAACPRCRRALQLLRLHASVCEDRAGAGEPCRVPLCSNLKAKMQEEGVDKTWKLLVKKVTRARVMSALASREVPEVVKKSWAKYSSRRAARFR
;
A
#
# COMPACT_ATOMS: atom_id res chain seq x y z
N MET A 1 -37.62 -4.58 8.09
CA MET A 1 -36.70 -3.93 9.05
C MET A 1 -36.25 -4.96 10.08
N ALA A 2 -35.04 -4.84 10.60
CA ALA A 2 -34.66 -5.45 11.87
C ALA A 2 -34.12 -4.29 12.71
N PRO A 3 -34.71 -3.95 13.86
CA PRO A 3 -34.13 -2.94 14.72
C PRO A 3 -32.80 -3.47 15.26
N CYS A 4 -31.89 -2.58 15.63
CA CYS A 4 -30.89 -2.97 16.61
C CYS A 4 -31.62 -3.50 17.85
N ALA A 5 -31.07 -4.55 18.45
CA ALA A 5 -31.68 -5.16 19.61
C ALA A 5 -31.74 -4.10 20.73
N ASP A 6 -32.95 -3.63 21.02
CA ASP A 6 -33.21 -2.79 22.18
C ASP A 6 -32.63 -3.51 23.40
N PHE A 7 -31.83 -2.80 24.21
CA PHE A 7 -31.24 -3.35 25.42
C PHE A 7 -32.33 -3.82 26.41
N ALA A 8 -33.57 -3.31 26.28
CA ALA A 8 -34.73 -3.83 26.98
C ALA A 8 -35.31 -5.13 26.39
N ALA A 9 -35.21 -5.36 25.07
CA ALA A 9 -35.80 -6.53 24.41
C ALA A 9 -35.01 -7.83 24.62
N LEU A 10 -33.70 -7.75 24.89
CA LEU A 10 -32.89 -8.92 25.28
C LEU A 10 -33.17 -9.40 26.72
N ARG A 11 -33.93 -8.65 27.54
CA ARG A 11 -34.29 -9.00 28.93
C ARG A 11 -35.15 -10.26 29.08
N ALA A 12 -35.59 -10.89 27.98
CA ALA A 12 -36.32 -12.15 28.02
C ALA A 12 -35.46 -13.33 28.52
N SER A 13 -34.12 -13.22 28.46
CA SER A 13 -33.20 -14.11 29.17
C SER A 13 -32.67 -13.41 30.43
N PRO A 14 -32.57 -14.08 31.58
CA PRO A 14 -31.77 -13.56 32.68
C PRO A 14 -30.30 -13.44 32.24
N ALA A 15 -29.62 -12.40 32.71
CA ALA A 15 -28.18 -12.23 32.49
C ALA A 15 -27.42 -13.30 33.27
N ASP A 16 -26.72 -14.18 32.57
CA ASP A 16 -26.04 -15.36 33.11
C ASP A 16 -24.53 -15.14 33.37
N VAL A 17 -24.05 -13.92 33.08
CA VAL A 17 -22.67 -13.47 33.33
C VAL A 17 -22.67 -12.09 33.99
N ARG A 18 -21.80 -11.90 34.99
CA ARG A 18 -21.44 -10.57 35.52
C ARG A 18 -20.03 -10.20 35.08
N VAL A 19 -19.90 -9.04 34.45
CA VAL A 19 -18.60 -8.44 34.13
C VAL A 19 -18.22 -7.47 35.23
N VAL A 20 -17.03 -7.64 35.82
CA VAL A 20 -16.52 -6.78 36.90
C VAL A 20 -15.43 -5.88 36.33
N ALA A 21 -15.60 -4.56 36.42
CA ALA A 21 -14.59 -3.59 36.00
C ALA A 21 -13.60 -3.24 37.13
N SER A 22 -12.57 -2.45 36.81
CA SER A 22 -11.46 -2.12 37.71
C SER A 22 -11.87 -1.42 39.03
N ASP A 23 -13.02 -0.76 39.06
CA ASP A 23 -13.60 -0.09 40.23
C ASP A 23 -14.56 -0.97 41.06
N GLY A 24 -14.71 -2.25 40.69
CA GLY A 24 -15.67 -3.17 41.30
C GLY A 24 -17.12 -3.01 40.79
N SER A 25 -17.38 -2.15 39.80
CA SER A 25 -18.70 -2.04 39.18
C SER A 25 -19.07 -3.34 38.45
N ASN A 26 -20.32 -3.75 38.60
CA ASN A 26 -20.85 -5.01 38.10
C ASN A 26 -21.81 -4.74 36.93
N ILE A 27 -21.45 -5.21 35.73
CA ILE A 27 -22.25 -5.06 34.51
C ILE A 27 -22.85 -6.42 34.16
N ALA A 28 -24.19 -6.50 34.15
CA ALA A 28 -24.92 -7.69 33.76
C ALA A 28 -24.79 -7.95 32.25
N ALA A 29 -24.50 -9.19 31.85
CA ALA A 29 -24.29 -9.56 30.45
C ALA A 29 -24.75 -10.99 30.13
N HIS A 30 -24.81 -11.30 28.84
CA HIS A 30 -25.23 -12.60 28.30
C HIS A 30 -24.03 -13.36 27.73
N SER A 31 -23.80 -14.59 28.19
CA SER A 31 -22.67 -15.43 27.78
C SER A 31 -22.64 -15.65 26.26
N SER A 32 -23.81 -15.87 25.66
CA SER A 32 -23.99 -16.10 24.22
C SER A 32 -23.47 -14.93 23.37
N VAL A 33 -23.73 -13.69 23.78
CA VAL A 33 -23.27 -12.48 23.06
C VAL A 33 -21.77 -12.30 23.23
N LEU A 34 -21.25 -12.43 24.46
CA LEU A 34 -19.83 -12.23 24.73
C LEU A 34 -18.96 -13.29 24.05
N ALA A 35 -19.35 -14.57 24.14
CA ALA A 35 -18.65 -15.68 23.49
C ALA A 35 -18.68 -15.56 21.95
N ALA A 36 -19.84 -15.25 21.36
CA ALA A 36 -19.94 -15.06 19.90
C ALA A 36 -19.16 -13.83 19.38
N ALA A 37 -18.90 -12.84 20.23
CA ALA A 37 -18.15 -11.65 19.87
C ALA A 37 -16.64 -11.75 20.15
N SER A 38 -16.22 -12.56 21.13
CA SER A 38 -14.83 -12.71 21.57
C SER A 38 -14.49 -14.15 21.98
N PRO A 39 -13.51 -14.82 21.33
CA PRO A 39 -13.05 -16.15 21.75
C PRO A 39 -12.29 -16.11 23.09
N VAL A 40 -11.83 -14.93 23.53
CA VAL A 40 -11.19 -14.76 24.85
C VAL A 40 -12.27 -14.73 25.94
N MET A 41 -13.36 -14.00 25.72
CA MET A 41 -14.50 -14.00 26.65
C MET A 41 -15.17 -15.37 26.71
N GLU A 42 -15.31 -16.08 25.59
CA GLU A 42 -15.76 -17.48 25.55
C GLU A 42 -14.92 -18.36 26.50
N GLN A 43 -13.59 -18.32 26.37
CA GLN A 43 -12.68 -19.09 27.22
C GLN A 43 -12.77 -18.67 28.70
N MET A 44 -12.90 -17.38 29.00
CA MET A 44 -13.07 -16.89 30.38
C MET A 44 -14.40 -17.37 30.99
N ILE A 45 -15.51 -17.34 30.25
CA ILE A 45 -16.82 -17.84 30.71
C ILE A 45 -16.76 -19.36 30.93
N LEU A 46 -16.16 -20.12 30.01
CA LEU A 46 -15.93 -21.56 30.15
C LEU A 46 -14.97 -21.89 31.30
N GLY A 47 -14.07 -20.98 31.68
CA GLY A 47 -13.24 -21.10 32.87
C GLY A 47 -14.03 -20.86 34.15
N ALA A 48 -14.76 -19.74 34.24
CA ALA A 48 -15.56 -19.35 35.40
C ALA A 48 -16.62 -20.41 35.76
N ARG A 49 -17.26 -21.04 34.76
CA ARG A 49 -18.25 -22.13 34.96
C ARG A 49 -17.67 -23.46 35.48
N ARG A 50 -16.34 -23.59 35.59
CA ARG A 50 -15.68 -24.76 36.20
C ARG A 50 -15.36 -24.56 37.69
N GLY A 51 -15.63 -23.38 38.25
CA GLY A 51 -15.60 -23.14 39.69
C GLY A 51 -16.85 -23.67 40.40
N TRP A 52 -16.80 -23.73 41.74
CA TRP A 52 -17.85 -24.36 42.58
C TRP A 52 -19.20 -23.62 42.56
N ASP A 53 -19.24 -22.36 42.12
CA ASP A 53 -20.43 -21.49 42.15
C ASP A 53 -21.22 -21.52 40.82
N ALA A 54 -22.12 -22.49 40.69
CA ALA A 54 -22.86 -22.77 39.45
C ALA A 54 -23.94 -21.73 39.05
N GLY A 55 -24.18 -20.68 39.83
CA GLY A 55 -25.32 -19.77 39.66
C GLY A 55 -25.14 -18.60 38.67
N CYS A 56 -23.92 -18.06 38.53
CA CYS A 56 -23.64 -16.92 37.64
C CYS A 56 -22.13 -16.82 37.39
N ALA A 57 -21.71 -16.87 36.11
CA ALA A 57 -20.29 -16.76 35.78
C ALA A 57 -19.79 -15.31 35.99
N VAL A 58 -18.61 -15.15 36.58
CA VAL A 58 -17.98 -13.84 36.82
C VAL A 58 -16.77 -13.68 35.92
N VAL A 59 -16.69 -12.55 35.20
CA VAL A 59 -15.62 -12.23 34.25
C VAL A 59 -15.02 -10.87 34.59
N CYS A 60 -13.76 -10.83 35.03
CA CYS A 60 -13.09 -9.58 35.37
C CYS A 60 -12.46 -8.92 34.13
N VAL A 61 -12.80 -7.65 33.88
CA VAL A 61 -12.23 -6.81 32.81
C VAL A 61 -11.48 -5.65 33.48
N LEU A 62 -10.19 -5.88 33.75
CA LEU A 62 -9.34 -4.99 34.53
C LEU A 62 -8.41 -4.17 33.64
N GLY A 63 -7.89 -3.05 34.16
CA GLY A 63 -6.93 -2.20 33.46
C GLY A 63 -7.55 -1.21 32.47
N ALA A 64 -8.88 -1.11 32.45
CA ALA A 64 -9.63 -0.09 31.71
C ALA A 64 -10.61 0.65 32.64
N PRO A 65 -10.91 1.93 32.37
CA PRO A 65 -12.02 2.67 32.95
C PRO A 65 -13.38 2.00 32.70
N SER A 66 -14.31 2.07 33.65
CA SER A 66 -15.55 1.29 33.66
C SER A 66 -16.58 1.76 32.63
N ASP A 67 -16.61 3.06 32.35
CA ASP A 67 -17.25 3.69 31.20
C ASP A 67 -16.75 3.10 29.87
N ALA A 68 -15.43 2.96 29.71
CA ALA A 68 -14.83 2.33 28.54
C ALA A 68 -15.14 0.83 28.44
N VAL A 69 -15.24 0.12 29.58
CA VAL A 69 -15.71 -1.29 29.62
C VAL A 69 -17.19 -1.38 29.24
N ALA A 70 -18.05 -0.50 29.75
CA ALA A 70 -19.47 -0.44 29.38
C ALA A 70 -19.66 -0.12 27.89
N ALA A 71 -18.90 0.84 27.35
CA ALA A 71 -18.87 1.14 25.93
C ALA A 71 -18.38 -0.06 25.09
N PHE A 72 -17.32 -0.73 25.52
CA PHE A 72 -16.81 -1.95 24.87
C PHE A 72 -17.87 -3.05 24.82
N LEU A 73 -18.52 -3.35 25.95
CA LEU A 73 -19.60 -4.33 26.01
C LEU A 73 -20.75 -3.95 25.08
N ARG A 74 -21.20 -2.68 25.11
CA ARG A 74 -22.25 -2.18 24.20
C ARG A 74 -21.89 -2.35 22.72
N PHE A 75 -20.61 -2.18 22.34
CA PHE A 75 -20.16 -2.52 20.98
C PHE A 75 -20.30 -4.00 20.61
N LEU A 76 -20.19 -4.93 21.57
CA LEU A 76 -20.40 -6.36 21.31
C LEU A 76 -21.87 -6.69 21.05
N TYR A 77 -22.80 -6.01 21.74
CA TYR A 77 -24.25 -6.10 21.47
C TYR A 77 -24.64 -5.43 20.15
N CYS A 78 -24.14 -4.22 19.87
CA CYS A 78 -24.42 -3.46 18.65
C CYS A 78 -23.61 -3.94 17.42
N ARG A 79 -23.36 -5.24 17.30
CA ARG A 79 -22.49 -5.82 16.26
C ARG A 79 -22.95 -5.38 14.85
N PRO A 80 -22.06 -4.80 14.01
CA PRO A 80 -22.43 -4.39 12.66
C PRO A 80 -22.95 -5.55 11.80
N GLY A 81 -24.24 -5.53 11.49
CA GLY A 81 -24.86 -6.47 10.55
C GLY A 81 -24.40 -6.24 9.10
N PRO A 82 -24.51 -7.24 8.22
CA PRO A 82 -24.01 -7.17 6.84
C PRO A 82 -24.72 -6.14 5.94
N ARG A 83 -25.74 -5.44 6.45
CA ARG A 83 -26.51 -4.41 5.72
C ARG A 83 -26.16 -2.97 6.10
N GLY A 84 -25.29 -2.73 7.10
CA GLY A 84 -24.79 -1.39 7.42
C GLY A 84 -25.85 -0.34 7.76
N MET A 85 -27.00 -0.77 8.29
CA MET A 85 -28.12 0.09 8.68
C MET A 85 -28.21 0.11 10.21
N THR A 86 -27.34 0.88 10.85
CA THR A 86 -27.47 1.31 12.25
C THR A 86 -28.46 2.48 12.32
N ALA A 87 -29.18 2.64 13.44
CA ALA A 87 -29.97 3.86 13.61
C ALA A 87 -29.03 5.07 13.74
N ALA A 88 -29.45 6.25 13.29
CA ALA A 88 -28.57 7.44 13.26
C ALA A 88 -27.95 7.76 14.64
N GLY A 89 -28.75 7.70 15.70
CA GLY A 89 -28.27 7.91 17.08
C GLY A 89 -27.34 6.82 17.61
N GLU A 90 -27.31 5.63 17.00
CA GLU A 90 -26.33 4.59 17.36
C GLU A 90 -24.99 4.81 16.68
N GLU A 91 -24.98 5.31 15.44
CA GLU A 91 -23.75 5.70 14.76
C GLU A 91 -23.15 6.95 15.42
N GLU A 92 -23.98 7.91 15.83
CA GLU A 92 -23.59 9.07 16.63
C GLU A 92 -23.01 8.65 17.99
N TRP A 93 -23.72 7.83 18.78
CA TRP A 93 -23.19 7.27 20.02
C TRP A 93 -21.89 6.50 19.77
N ALA A 94 -21.81 5.73 18.69
CA ALA A 94 -20.64 4.94 18.36
C ALA A 94 -19.44 5.79 17.91
N GLU A 95 -19.64 6.97 17.31
CA GLU A 95 -18.55 7.92 17.04
C GLU A 95 -18.15 8.67 18.32
N GLY A 96 -19.11 9.04 19.18
CA GLY A 96 -18.84 9.66 20.49
C GLY A 96 -18.06 8.76 21.44
N ALA A 97 -18.50 7.51 21.63
CA ALA A 97 -17.87 6.55 22.53
C ALA A 97 -16.46 6.13 22.06
N VAL A 98 -16.25 5.99 20.75
CA VAL A 98 -14.89 5.79 20.21
C VAL A 98 -14.11 7.11 20.26
N GLY A 99 -14.79 8.25 20.13
CA GLY A 99 -14.36 9.62 20.41
C GLY A 99 -13.53 9.71 21.68
N GLU A 100 -14.22 9.48 22.79
CA GLU A 100 -13.80 9.60 24.18
C GLU A 100 -12.89 8.46 24.62
N HIS A 101 -13.35 7.20 24.51
CA HIS A 101 -12.65 6.04 25.05
C HIS A 101 -11.74 5.33 24.04
N GLY A 102 -11.43 5.95 22.89
CA GLY A 102 -10.79 5.29 21.75
C GLY A 102 -9.48 4.53 22.06
N ALA A 103 -8.68 5.01 23.01
CA ALA A 103 -7.46 4.33 23.45
C ALA A 103 -7.76 3.05 24.26
N ALA A 104 -8.67 3.14 25.23
CA ALA A 104 -9.12 2.00 26.03
C ALA A 104 -9.87 0.97 25.16
N LEU A 105 -10.72 1.42 24.24
CA LEU A 105 -11.41 0.56 23.28
C LEU A 105 -10.44 -0.15 22.32
N LEU A 106 -9.32 0.49 21.93
CA LEU A 106 -8.28 -0.15 21.14
C LEU A 106 -7.58 -1.27 21.92
N ALA A 107 -7.23 -1.02 23.19
CA ALA A 107 -6.63 -2.01 24.08
C ALA A 107 -7.58 -3.18 24.37
N LEU A 108 -8.83 -2.91 24.77
CA LEU A 108 -9.86 -3.92 25.01
C LEU A 108 -10.14 -4.76 23.75
N ALA A 109 -10.31 -4.12 22.58
CA ALA A 109 -10.56 -4.84 21.33
C ALA A 109 -9.34 -5.65 20.86
N HIS A 110 -8.12 -5.29 21.26
CA HIS A 110 -6.93 -6.13 21.04
C HIS A 110 -6.90 -7.32 22.01
N ALA A 111 -6.97 -7.06 23.33
CA ALA A 111 -6.90 -8.08 24.38
C ALA A 111 -8.00 -9.15 24.23
N TYR A 112 -9.24 -8.72 24.00
CA TYR A 112 -10.38 -9.62 23.77
C TYR A 112 -10.54 -10.05 22.31
N ARG A 113 -9.54 -9.79 21.43
CA ARG A 113 -9.47 -10.26 20.04
C ARG A 113 -10.73 -9.95 19.20
N VAL A 114 -11.20 -8.71 19.23
CA VAL A 114 -12.37 -8.20 18.49
C VAL A 114 -11.91 -7.37 17.27
N PRO A 115 -11.64 -7.96 16.09
CA PRO A 115 -10.79 -7.31 15.08
C PRO A 115 -11.48 -6.17 14.33
N TRP A 116 -12.82 -6.18 14.28
CA TRP A 116 -13.59 -5.11 13.64
C TRP A 116 -13.58 -3.84 14.51
N LEU A 117 -13.74 -3.99 15.82
CA LEU A 117 -13.71 -2.88 16.78
C LEU A 117 -12.30 -2.33 16.92
N LYS A 118 -11.27 -3.20 16.96
CA LYS A 118 -9.86 -2.80 16.92
C LYS A 118 -9.58 -1.86 15.74
N ARG A 119 -10.04 -2.20 14.53
CA ARG A 119 -9.88 -1.35 13.33
C ARG A 119 -10.65 -0.02 13.41
N ARG A 120 -11.80 0.03 14.08
CA ARG A 120 -12.59 1.26 14.27
C ARG A 120 -11.93 2.18 15.30
N ALA A 121 -11.53 1.64 16.44
CA ALA A 121 -10.78 2.36 17.48
C ALA A 121 -9.44 2.88 16.94
N GLU A 122 -8.66 2.04 16.23
CA GLU A 122 -7.40 2.44 15.58
C GLU A 122 -7.57 3.63 14.63
N ALA A 123 -8.63 3.62 13.80
CA ALA A 123 -8.90 4.71 12.86
C ALA A 123 -9.28 6.02 13.58
N ALA A 124 -10.05 5.93 14.66
CA ALA A 124 -10.56 7.07 15.40
C ALA A 124 -9.48 7.72 16.30
N VAL A 125 -8.63 6.91 16.95
CA VAL A 125 -7.43 7.42 17.66
C VAL A 125 -6.48 8.10 16.67
N ALA A 126 -6.29 7.53 15.47
CA ALA A 126 -5.50 8.16 14.41
C ALA A 126 -6.12 9.46 13.86
N ALA A 127 -7.44 9.60 13.87
CA ALA A 127 -8.15 10.81 13.41
C ALA A 127 -8.01 11.99 14.39
N ARG A 128 -7.90 11.72 15.70
CA ARG A 128 -7.71 12.72 16.77
C ARG A 128 -6.27 12.86 17.25
N LEU A 129 -5.32 12.43 16.42
CA LEU A 129 -3.90 12.42 16.78
C LEU A 129 -3.30 13.84 16.77
N THR A 130 -2.84 14.31 17.93
CA THR A 130 -2.13 15.58 18.10
C THR A 130 -0.63 15.35 18.33
N ALA A 131 0.19 16.40 18.19
CA ALA A 131 1.64 16.30 18.40
C ALA A 131 1.98 15.85 19.84
N GLU A 132 1.26 16.39 20.83
CA GLU A 132 1.38 16.00 22.25
C GLU A 132 1.14 14.50 22.47
N ARG A 133 0.09 13.95 21.85
CA ARG A 133 -0.30 12.54 22.01
C ARG A 133 0.42 11.59 21.06
N ALA A 134 1.33 12.07 20.22
CA ALA A 134 1.94 11.29 19.14
C ALA A 134 2.77 10.11 19.67
N VAL A 135 3.48 10.32 20.78
CA VAL A 135 4.37 9.33 21.40
C VAL A 135 3.58 8.30 22.20
N ASP A 136 2.59 8.74 22.99
CA ASP A 136 1.70 7.83 23.74
C ASP A 136 0.88 6.95 22.78
N ALA A 137 0.38 7.53 21.69
CA ALA A 137 -0.31 6.78 20.65
C ALA A 137 0.61 5.82 19.89
N LEU A 138 1.92 6.13 19.75
CA LEU A 138 2.90 5.21 19.20
C LEU A 138 3.15 4.03 20.17
N LYS A 139 3.27 4.30 21.47
CA LYS A 139 3.39 3.26 22.50
C LYS A 139 2.16 2.36 22.53
N LEU A 140 0.97 2.95 22.53
CA LEU A 140 -0.31 2.24 22.42
C LEU A 140 -0.36 1.40 21.13
N ALA A 141 0.12 1.93 20.00
CA ALA A 141 0.14 1.21 18.73
C ALA A 141 1.09 0.01 18.74
N ALA A 142 2.22 0.09 19.44
CA ALA A 142 3.13 -1.02 19.67
C ALA A 142 2.51 -2.07 20.61
N LEU A 143 1.90 -1.65 21.73
CA LEU A 143 1.24 -2.55 22.69
C LEU A 143 -0.01 -3.25 22.14
N CYS A 144 -0.68 -2.66 21.15
CA CYS A 144 -1.93 -3.16 20.61
C CYS A 144 -1.82 -3.75 19.19
N ASP A 145 -0.62 -3.97 18.63
CA ASP A 145 -0.41 -4.36 17.23
C ASP A 145 -1.22 -3.52 16.22
N ALA A 146 -1.10 -2.19 16.28
CA ALA A 146 -1.92 -1.24 15.50
C ALA A 146 -1.08 -0.52 14.41
N PRO A 147 -0.78 -1.17 13.28
CA PRO A 147 0.16 -0.66 12.27
C PRO A 147 -0.33 0.60 11.54
N ARG A 148 -1.65 0.88 11.50
CA ARG A 148 -2.20 2.09 10.87
C ARG A 148 -2.02 3.29 11.81
N LEU A 149 -2.22 3.10 13.11
CA LEU A 149 -1.94 4.13 14.11
C LEU A 149 -0.44 4.44 14.18
N ARG A 150 0.42 3.41 14.23
CA ARG A 150 1.89 3.52 14.12
C ARG A 150 2.33 4.33 12.90
N LEU A 151 1.69 4.11 11.74
CA LEU A 151 1.94 4.90 10.53
C LEU A 151 1.37 6.33 10.61
N ALA A 152 0.25 6.55 11.30
CA ALA A 152 -0.29 7.90 11.54
C ALA A 152 0.65 8.74 12.41
N CYS A 153 1.21 8.17 13.49
CA CYS A 153 2.22 8.82 14.32
C CYS A 153 3.45 9.25 13.51
N ALA A 154 4.02 8.33 12.71
CA ALA A 154 5.15 8.66 11.83
C ALA A 154 4.81 9.73 10.77
N ARG A 155 3.56 9.76 10.26
CA ARG A 155 3.11 10.79 9.32
C ARG A 155 2.90 12.15 9.98
N LEU A 156 2.53 12.19 11.26
CA LEU A 156 2.38 13.43 12.01
C LEU A 156 3.75 14.03 12.37
N ALA A 157 4.64 13.23 12.96
CA ALA A 157 6.00 13.63 13.25
C ALA A 157 6.79 14.02 11.98
N GLY A 158 6.47 13.41 10.83
CA GLY A 158 7.07 13.79 9.54
C GLY A 158 6.54 15.10 8.94
N LYS A 159 5.51 15.72 9.53
CA LYS A 159 5.05 17.08 9.18
C LYS A 159 5.67 18.13 10.10
N ASP A 160 5.66 17.88 11.40
CA ASP A 160 6.22 18.76 12.43
C ASP A 160 6.85 17.93 13.54
N LEU A 161 8.12 17.58 13.36
CA LEU A 161 8.90 16.86 14.36
C LEU A 161 9.16 17.75 15.59
N GLY A 162 9.36 19.06 15.39
CA GLY A 162 9.64 19.98 16.48
C GLY A 162 8.48 20.11 17.47
N ALA A 163 7.22 20.06 17.01
CA ALA A 163 6.07 19.98 17.91
C ALA A 163 6.03 18.66 18.70
N VAL A 164 6.39 17.54 18.09
CA VAL A 164 6.49 16.25 18.80
C VAL A 164 7.64 16.27 19.81
N GLU A 165 8.81 16.83 19.45
CA GLU A 165 9.97 16.95 20.34
C GLU A 165 9.70 17.83 21.58
N ARG A 166 8.83 18.85 21.42
CA ARG A 166 8.37 19.69 22.53
C ARG A 166 7.37 18.99 23.45
N SER A 167 6.74 17.89 23.04
CA SER A 167 5.71 17.22 23.84
C SER A 167 6.22 16.62 25.15
N GLU A 168 5.32 16.45 26.12
CA GLU A 168 5.64 15.75 27.36
C GLU A 168 5.92 14.27 27.12
N GLY A 169 5.12 13.61 26.27
CA GLY A 169 5.30 12.20 25.89
C GLY A 169 6.67 11.92 25.27
N TRP A 170 7.20 12.85 24.46
CA TRP A 170 8.56 12.73 23.93
C TRP A 170 9.63 12.85 25.02
N ARG A 171 9.51 13.84 25.92
CA ARG A 171 10.45 14.02 27.04
C ARG A 171 10.40 12.85 28.03
N PHE A 172 9.23 12.24 28.22
CA PHE A 172 9.04 11.03 29.03
C PHE A 172 9.70 9.82 28.37
N ALA A 173 9.45 9.59 27.07
CA ALA A 173 10.07 8.50 26.32
C ALA A 173 11.61 8.63 26.31
N ALA A 174 12.17 9.84 26.20
CA ALA A 174 13.62 10.05 26.29
C ALA A 174 14.27 9.48 27.57
N ARG A 175 13.51 9.49 28.69
CA ARG A 175 14.00 9.06 30.02
C ARG A 175 13.67 7.61 30.34
N HIS A 176 12.57 7.09 29.80
CA HIS A 176 12.00 5.81 30.24
C HIS A 176 11.84 4.76 29.11
N ASP A 177 11.85 5.18 27.84
CA ASP A 177 11.70 4.30 26.68
C ASP A 177 12.38 4.89 25.43
N ALA A 178 13.72 4.96 25.45
CA ALA A 178 14.50 5.48 24.33
C ALA A 178 14.33 4.65 23.03
N ALA A 179 13.90 3.38 23.15
CA ALA A 179 13.58 2.54 22.00
C ALA A 179 12.36 3.06 21.23
N LEU A 180 11.34 3.59 21.92
CA LEU A 180 10.17 4.21 21.31
C LEU A 180 10.52 5.48 20.51
N GLN A 181 11.44 6.30 21.00
CA GLN A 181 11.95 7.45 20.25
C GLN A 181 12.76 7.01 19.03
N GLY A 182 13.68 6.05 19.22
CA GLY A 182 14.48 5.47 18.14
C GLY A 182 13.60 4.87 17.03
N GLU A 183 12.51 4.20 17.41
CA GLU A 183 11.51 3.70 16.47
C GLU A 183 10.89 4.83 15.62
N LEU A 184 10.46 5.93 16.24
CA LEU A 184 9.84 7.04 15.51
C LEU A 184 10.86 7.69 14.55
N LEU A 185 12.08 7.94 15.02
CA LEU A 185 13.17 8.50 14.20
C LEU A 185 13.54 7.57 13.03
N GLN A 186 13.58 6.25 13.26
CA GLN A 186 13.84 5.26 12.22
C GLN A 186 12.72 5.26 11.16
N LEU A 187 11.44 5.31 11.57
CA LEU A 187 10.30 5.41 10.64
C LEU A 187 10.39 6.67 9.76
N LEU A 188 10.82 7.80 10.33
CA LEU A 188 11.05 9.06 9.60
C LEU A 188 12.24 8.95 8.65
N HIS A 189 13.37 8.40 9.11
CA HIS A 189 14.55 8.16 8.28
C HIS A 189 14.18 7.30 7.06
N ASP A 190 13.50 6.17 7.28
CA ASP A 190 13.08 5.26 6.23
C ASP A 190 12.04 5.89 5.28
N ALA A 191 11.19 6.79 5.77
CA ALA A 191 10.30 7.58 4.91
C ALA A 191 11.10 8.53 4.00
N VAL A 192 12.10 9.24 4.53
CA VAL A 192 12.99 10.13 3.77
C VAL A 192 13.83 9.34 2.75
N GLN A 193 14.41 8.19 3.13
CA GLN A 193 15.17 7.35 2.21
C GLN A 193 14.29 6.74 1.11
N ARG A 194 13.05 6.34 1.42
CA ARG A 194 12.07 5.90 0.41
C ARG A 194 11.72 7.03 -0.56
N LYS A 195 11.49 8.26 -0.06
CA LYS A 195 11.26 9.44 -0.91
C LYS A 195 12.45 9.70 -1.86
N LYS A 196 13.67 9.80 -1.31
CA LYS A 196 14.91 9.98 -2.10
C LYS A 196 15.12 8.86 -3.14
N ARG A 197 14.83 7.61 -2.79
CA ARG A 197 14.91 6.46 -3.70
C ARG A 197 13.88 6.55 -4.84
N TRP A 198 12.65 6.93 -4.52
CA TRP A 198 11.56 7.11 -5.49
C TRP A 198 11.81 8.31 -6.43
N GLU A 199 12.37 9.40 -5.93
CA GLU A 199 12.79 10.57 -6.74
C GLU A 199 13.89 10.18 -7.72
N ARG A 200 14.94 9.46 -7.27
CA ARG A 200 15.99 8.91 -8.15
C ARG A 200 15.41 7.94 -9.18
N GLU A 201 14.47 7.08 -8.77
CA GLU A 201 13.79 6.15 -9.67
C GLU A 201 13.02 6.92 -10.76
N ARG A 202 12.19 7.92 -10.39
CA ARG A 202 11.47 8.78 -11.35
C ARG A 202 12.40 9.57 -12.27
N ALA A 203 13.47 10.16 -11.76
CA ALA A 203 14.44 10.89 -12.58
C ALA A 203 15.06 9.96 -13.64
N SER A 204 15.44 8.73 -13.26
CA SER A 204 15.95 7.74 -14.20
C SER A 204 14.88 7.11 -15.11
N GLN A 205 13.61 7.13 -14.71
CA GLN A 205 12.49 6.53 -15.46
C GLN A 205 12.31 7.17 -16.84
N HIS A 206 12.53 8.49 -16.97
CA HIS A 206 12.46 9.17 -18.27
C HIS A 206 13.48 8.61 -19.27
N VAL A 207 14.74 8.39 -18.83
CA VAL A 207 15.80 7.81 -19.67
C VAL A 207 15.46 6.37 -20.10
N TYR A 208 14.92 5.54 -19.19
CA TYR A 208 14.50 4.17 -19.55
C TYR A 208 13.28 4.15 -20.48
N ARG A 209 12.39 5.15 -20.40
CA ARG A 209 11.31 5.35 -21.37
C ARG A 209 11.89 5.76 -22.73
N GLN A 210 12.78 6.75 -22.83
CA GLN A 210 13.44 7.12 -24.09
C GLN A 210 14.15 5.93 -24.75
N LEU A 211 14.82 5.08 -23.96
CA LEU A 211 15.42 3.84 -24.46
C LEU A 211 14.38 2.85 -24.99
N SER A 212 13.26 2.64 -24.27
CA SER A 212 12.14 1.81 -24.73
C SER A 212 11.53 2.34 -26.04
N ASP A 213 11.30 3.65 -26.11
CA ASP A 213 10.72 4.32 -27.29
C ASP A 213 11.69 4.20 -28.48
N ALA A 214 13.00 4.31 -28.25
CA ALA A 214 14.03 4.04 -29.26
C ALA A 214 14.04 2.58 -29.75
N MET A 215 13.79 1.58 -28.88
CA MET A 215 13.68 0.18 -29.31
C MET A 215 12.46 -0.01 -30.24
N ALA A 216 11.33 0.62 -29.89
CA ALA A 216 10.12 0.58 -30.73
C ALA A 216 10.30 1.33 -32.07
N ILE A 217 11.12 2.39 -32.11
CA ILE A 217 11.48 3.06 -33.36
C ILE A 217 12.41 2.18 -34.21
N LEU A 218 13.38 1.47 -33.62
CA LEU A 218 14.20 0.48 -34.33
C LEU A 218 13.33 -0.65 -34.94
N ASP A 219 12.37 -1.19 -34.18
CA ASP A 219 11.39 -2.15 -34.69
C ASP A 219 10.67 -1.60 -35.94
N ARG A 220 10.21 -0.34 -35.92
CA ARG A 220 9.52 0.29 -37.06
C ARG A 220 10.44 0.53 -38.26
N ILE A 221 11.65 1.04 -38.04
CA ILE A 221 12.64 1.30 -39.11
C ILE A 221 12.96 0.01 -39.88
N PHE A 222 13.16 -1.10 -39.19
CA PHE A 222 13.51 -2.38 -39.81
C PHE A 222 12.29 -3.25 -40.19
N ALA A 223 11.08 -2.95 -39.70
CA ALA A 223 9.84 -3.53 -40.23
C ALA A 223 9.46 -2.93 -41.60
N ALA A 224 9.60 -1.61 -41.77
CA ALA A 224 9.22 -0.89 -42.99
C ALA A 224 10.08 -1.21 -44.22
N GLY A 225 11.24 -1.85 -44.06
CA GLY A 225 12.13 -2.22 -45.17
C GLY A 225 11.64 -3.35 -46.10
N GLY A 226 10.38 -3.79 -45.99
CA GLY A 226 9.81 -4.90 -46.76
C GLY A 226 8.55 -4.58 -47.57
N ALA A 227 8.04 -3.35 -47.54
CA ALA A 227 6.91 -2.90 -48.35
C ALA A 227 7.13 -1.43 -48.75
N GLY A 228 6.58 -1.04 -49.90
CA GLY A 228 6.91 0.23 -50.57
C GLY A 228 6.73 1.47 -49.69
N ALA A 229 7.53 2.51 -49.97
CA ALA A 229 7.35 3.84 -49.41
C ALA A 229 6.00 4.42 -49.88
N GLY A 230 4.96 4.23 -49.06
CA GLY A 230 3.59 4.62 -49.33
C GLY A 230 2.79 4.67 -48.04
N GLU A 231 2.71 5.87 -47.47
CA GLU A 231 1.51 6.37 -46.79
C GLU A 231 0.84 5.48 -45.72
N VAL A 232 1.36 5.54 -44.48
CA VAL A 232 0.57 5.17 -43.29
C VAL A 232 0.69 6.25 -42.20
N CYS A 233 -0.41 6.97 -42.04
CA CYS A 233 -0.79 7.78 -40.88
C CYS A 233 0.14 8.93 -40.46
N ALA A 234 0.05 10.03 -41.21
CA ALA A 234 0.09 11.37 -40.63
C ALA A 234 -1.21 11.62 -39.83
N ALA A 235 -1.27 11.13 -38.59
CA ALA A 235 -2.33 11.44 -37.64
C ALA A 235 -1.75 11.50 -36.22
N GLU A 236 -2.17 12.50 -35.44
CA GLU A 236 -1.72 12.81 -34.07
C GLU A 236 -0.27 13.28 -33.94
N ALA A 237 -0.04 14.47 -34.49
CA ALA A 237 1.20 15.22 -34.36
C ALA A 237 1.37 15.84 -32.95
N SER A 238 2.29 15.29 -32.16
CA SER A 238 3.25 16.10 -31.39
C SER A 238 4.66 15.79 -31.91
N PRO A 239 5.07 16.38 -33.05
CA PRO A 239 5.93 15.67 -34.00
C PRO A 239 7.43 15.93 -33.83
N CYS A 240 7.84 17.08 -33.27
CA CYS A 240 9.24 17.53 -33.37
C CYS A 240 10.27 16.62 -32.67
N GLU A 241 9.97 16.10 -31.48
CA GLU A 241 10.93 15.29 -30.70
C GLU A 241 11.06 13.86 -31.24
N VAL A 242 9.93 13.20 -31.53
CA VAL A 242 9.91 11.79 -31.99
C VAL A 242 10.58 11.66 -33.36
N ASP A 243 10.32 12.60 -34.27
CA ASP A 243 10.97 12.63 -35.58
C ASP A 243 12.47 12.96 -35.47
N GLY A 244 12.87 13.78 -34.49
CA GLY A 244 14.27 14.04 -34.16
C GLY A 244 15.00 12.75 -33.75
N VAL A 245 14.42 11.98 -32.82
CA VAL A 245 14.97 10.69 -32.37
C VAL A 245 15.03 9.68 -33.52
N ARG A 246 13.97 9.57 -34.33
CA ARG A 246 13.96 8.71 -35.52
C ARG A 246 15.07 9.05 -36.51
N ARG A 247 15.17 10.32 -36.93
CA ARG A 247 16.23 10.78 -37.85
C ARG A 247 17.63 10.51 -37.30
N GLY A 248 17.85 10.72 -36.00
CA GLY A 248 19.11 10.40 -35.33
C GLY A 248 19.46 8.91 -35.33
N LEU A 249 18.47 8.03 -35.07
CA LEU A 249 18.64 6.58 -35.14
C LEU A 249 18.95 6.12 -36.57
N GLU A 250 18.23 6.61 -37.57
CA GLU A 250 18.50 6.28 -38.98
C GLU A 250 19.91 6.72 -39.42
N GLN A 251 20.35 7.94 -39.07
CA GLN A 251 21.71 8.41 -39.34
C GLN A 251 22.77 7.53 -38.65
N LEU A 252 22.51 7.10 -37.42
CA LEU A 252 23.40 6.21 -36.66
C LEU A 252 23.52 4.83 -37.32
N MET A 253 22.41 4.27 -37.83
CA MET A 253 22.40 3.00 -38.56
C MET A 253 23.07 3.12 -39.94
N ARG A 254 22.80 4.19 -40.71
CA ARG A 254 23.49 4.49 -41.98
C ARG A 254 25.00 4.59 -41.78
N HIS A 255 25.44 5.28 -40.73
CA HIS A 255 26.86 5.37 -40.38
C HIS A 255 27.46 4.02 -39.97
N PHE A 256 26.74 3.20 -39.19
CA PHE A 256 27.21 1.86 -38.81
C PHE A 256 27.42 0.94 -40.02
N ALA A 257 26.54 1.03 -41.03
CA ALA A 257 26.70 0.33 -42.30
C ALA A 257 27.90 0.86 -43.11
N ALA A 258 27.99 2.18 -43.31
CA ALA A 258 29.02 2.80 -44.15
C ALA A 258 30.44 2.77 -43.55
N CYS A 259 30.58 2.85 -42.21
CA CYS A 259 31.87 2.83 -41.53
C CYS A 259 32.50 1.41 -41.47
N GLY A 260 31.90 0.43 -42.14
CA GLY A 260 32.35 -0.96 -42.12
C GLY A 260 32.22 -1.60 -40.74
N GLY A 261 31.18 -1.25 -39.96
CA GLY A 261 30.99 -1.68 -38.56
C GLY A 261 30.86 -3.18 -38.33
N ARG A 262 30.75 -3.97 -39.41
CA ARG A 262 30.81 -5.45 -39.42
C ARG A 262 32.24 -6.03 -39.53
N ALA A 263 33.21 -5.26 -40.03
CA ALA A 263 34.56 -5.71 -40.37
C ALA A 263 35.69 -4.94 -39.65
N ARG A 264 35.48 -3.65 -39.33
CA ARG A 264 36.44 -2.84 -38.55
C ARG A 264 36.12 -2.90 -37.05
N LYS A 265 37.15 -2.99 -36.20
CA LYS A 265 37.03 -3.05 -34.72
C LYS A 265 36.06 -1.95 -34.21
N PRO A 266 34.84 -2.29 -33.74
CA PRO A 266 33.83 -1.28 -33.37
C PRO A 266 34.23 -0.43 -32.15
N ALA A 267 35.29 -0.81 -31.45
CA ALA A 267 35.94 0.01 -30.41
C ALA A 267 36.54 1.33 -30.95
N ALA A 268 36.93 1.39 -32.23
CA ALA A 268 37.63 2.55 -32.81
C ALA A 268 36.71 3.72 -33.19
N CYS A 269 35.40 3.50 -33.34
CA CYS A 269 34.46 4.56 -33.72
C CYS A 269 33.36 4.74 -32.65
N PRO A 270 33.23 5.92 -32.01
CA PRO A 270 32.25 6.14 -30.94
C PRO A 270 30.80 6.09 -31.44
N ARG A 271 30.53 6.42 -32.71
CA ARG A 271 29.20 6.26 -33.32
C ARG A 271 28.86 4.78 -33.51
N CYS A 272 29.78 3.97 -34.04
CA CYS A 272 29.57 2.52 -34.19
C CYS A 272 29.44 1.79 -32.84
N ARG A 273 30.20 2.20 -31.82
CA ARG A 273 30.05 1.68 -30.45
C ARG A 273 28.64 1.92 -29.89
N ARG A 274 28.09 3.14 -30.07
CA ARG A 274 26.72 3.47 -29.65
C ARG A 274 25.65 2.69 -30.45
N ALA A 275 25.84 2.54 -31.76
CA ALA A 275 24.96 1.73 -32.60
C ALA A 275 24.88 0.28 -32.09
N LEU A 276 26.04 -0.35 -31.86
CA LEU A 276 26.13 -1.72 -31.35
C LEU A 276 25.54 -1.87 -29.94
N GLN A 277 25.68 -0.87 -29.06
CA GLN A 277 25.03 -0.85 -27.75
C GLN A 277 23.49 -0.83 -27.85
N LEU A 278 22.92 -0.05 -28.77
CA LEU A 278 21.46 -0.04 -28.99
C LEU A 278 20.96 -1.35 -29.60
N LEU A 279 21.68 -1.94 -30.57
CA LEU A 279 21.33 -3.25 -31.13
C LEU A 279 21.44 -4.37 -30.08
N ARG A 280 22.44 -4.32 -29.18
CA ARG A 280 22.55 -5.23 -28.04
C ARG A 280 21.38 -5.05 -27.06
N LEU A 281 20.96 -3.82 -26.80
CA LEU A 281 19.81 -3.54 -25.92
C LEU A 281 18.53 -4.09 -26.54
N HIS A 282 18.34 -3.87 -27.84
CA HIS A 282 17.23 -4.41 -28.61
C HIS A 282 17.18 -5.94 -28.51
N ALA A 283 18.26 -6.65 -28.84
CA ALA A 283 18.34 -8.11 -28.75
C ALA A 283 18.01 -8.67 -27.34
N SER A 284 18.24 -7.89 -26.29
CA SER A 284 17.95 -8.27 -24.90
C SER A 284 16.55 -7.89 -24.39
N VAL A 285 15.80 -7.04 -25.11
CA VAL A 285 14.42 -6.62 -24.82
C VAL A 285 13.43 -7.17 -25.87
N CYS A 286 13.94 -7.69 -26.99
CA CYS A 286 13.18 -8.40 -28.00
C CYS A 286 12.79 -9.79 -27.48
N GLU A 287 11.57 -9.88 -26.98
CA GLU A 287 10.82 -11.13 -26.92
C GLU A 287 10.68 -11.65 -28.37
N ASP A 288 10.92 -12.95 -28.58
CA ASP A 288 10.60 -13.56 -29.87
C ASP A 288 9.11 -13.39 -30.10
N ARG A 289 8.69 -12.98 -31.30
CA ARG A 289 7.26 -12.91 -31.67
C ARG A 289 6.72 -14.32 -31.92
N ALA A 290 6.77 -15.16 -30.89
CA ALA A 290 6.49 -16.58 -30.93
C ALA A 290 5.02 -16.92 -31.29
N GLY A 291 4.12 -15.93 -31.30
CA GLY A 291 2.76 -16.06 -31.83
C GLY A 291 2.59 -15.68 -33.31
N ALA A 292 3.63 -15.19 -34.01
CA ALA A 292 3.53 -14.66 -35.37
C ALA A 292 4.56 -15.22 -36.36
N GLY A 293 5.48 -16.10 -35.94
CA GLY A 293 6.41 -16.84 -36.82
C GLY A 293 7.52 -16.03 -37.49
N GLU A 294 7.40 -14.71 -37.63
CA GLU A 294 8.43 -13.89 -38.28
C GLU A 294 9.66 -13.64 -37.37
N PRO A 295 10.89 -13.84 -37.88
CA PRO A 295 12.10 -13.47 -37.17
C PRO A 295 12.25 -11.95 -37.04
N CYS A 296 12.89 -11.49 -35.97
CA CYS A 296 13.16 -10.07 -35.78
C CYS A 296 14.05 -9.51 -36.91
N ARG A 297 13.54 -8.50 -37.64
CA ARG A 297 14.23 -7.86 -38.77
C ARG A 297 15.33 -6.86 -38.37
N VAL A 298 15.47 -6.55 -37.08
CA VAL A 298 16.52 -5.64 -36.57
C VAL A 298 17.91 -6.30 -36.72
N PRO A 299 18.90 -5.62 -37.30
CA PRO A 299 20.18 -6.24 -37.65
C PRO A 299 20.93 -6.74 -36.42
N LEU A 300 21.56 -7.91 -36.57
CA LEU A 300 22.33 -8.61 -35.53
C LEU A 300 21.51 -9.09 -34.31
N CYS A 301 20.18 -8.95 -34.28
CA CYS A 301 19.35 -9.31 -33.13
C CYS A 301 19.55 -10.79 -32.71
N SER A 302 19.40 -11.74 -33.64
CA SER A 302 19.63 -13.17 -33.40
C SER A 302 21.06 -13.47 -32.94
N ASN A 303 22.06 -12.96 -33.66
CA ASN A 303 23.48 -13.21 -33.39
C ASN A 303 23.92 -12.66 -32.02
N LEU A 304 23.43 -11.47 -31.64
CA LEU A 304 23.70 -10.87 -30.34
C LEU A 304 22.97 -11.61 -29.21
N LYS A 305 21.77 -12.16 -29.47
CA LYS A 305 21.02 -12.98 -28.52
C LYS A 305 21.74 -14.30 -28.22
N ALA A 306 22.19 -15.02 -29.26
CA ALA A 306 23.00 -16.23 -29.12
C ALA A 306 24.32 -15.95 -28.37
N LYS A 307 25.09 -14.95 -28.81
CA LYS A 307 26.35 -14.55 -28.15
C LYS A 307 26.17 -14.14 -26.68
N MET A 308 25.03 -13.56 -26.32
CA MET A 308 24.70 -13.23 -24.91
C MET A 308 24.25 -14.43 -24.07
N GLN A 309 23.81 -15.54 -24.70
CA GLN A 309 23.57 -16.81 -24.03
C GLN A 309 24.91 -17.53 -23.75
N GLU A 310 25.85 -17.46 -24.70
CA GLU A 310 27.21 -18.06 -24.59
C GLU A 310 28.12 -17.31 -23.60
N GLU A 311 28.36 -16.01 -23.81
CA GLU A 311 29.30 -15.21 -22.99
C GLU A 311 28.73 -14.80 -21.63
N GLY A 312 27.42 -15.00 -21.43
CA GLY A 312 26.70 -14.44 -20.30
C GLY A 312 26.62 -12.91 -20.34
N VAL A 313 26.05 -12.34 -19.28
CA VAL A 313 25.68 -10.92 -19.22
C VAL A 313 25.87 -10.39 -17.80
N ASP A 314 26.57 -9.26 -17.69
CA ASP A 314 26.84 -8.59 -16.42
C ASP A 314 25.56 -8.12 -15.70
N LYS A 315 25.65 -8.05 -14.37
CA LYS A 315 24.60 -7.59 -13.45
C LYS A 315 24.11 -6.17 -13.79
N THR A 316 25.00 -5.26 -14.21
CA THR A 316 24.59 -3.90 -14.58
C THR A 316 23.72 -3.88 -15.83
N TRP A 317 24.05 -4.68 -16.84
CA TRP A 317 23.27 -4.82 -18.06
C TRP A 317 21.92 -5.51 -17.80
N LYS A 318 21.91 -6.59 -17.02
CA LYS A 318 20.66 -7.25 -16.58
C LYS A 318 19.72 -6.27 -15.86
N LEU A 319 20.25 -5.37 -15.03
CA LEU A 319 19.47 -4.33 -14.37
C LEU A 319 18.95 -3.28 -15.38
N LEU A 320 19.76 -2.85 -16.35
CA LEU A 320 19.33 -1.94 -17.42
C LEU A 320 18.15 -2.51 -18.20
N VAL A 321 18.27 -3.76 -18.69
CA VAL A 321 17.22 -4.48 -19.42
C VAL A 321 15.94 -4.54 -18.59
N LYS A 322 16.01 -4.98 -17.32
CA LYS A 322 14.85 -5.06 -16.42
C LYS A 322 14.15 -3.70 -16.25
N LYS A 323 14.90 -2.60 -16.20
CA LYS A 323 14.33 -1.25 -16.09
C LYS A 323 13.71 -0.75 -17.40
N VAL A 324 14.32 -1.03 -18.55
CA VAL A 324 13.78 -0.70 -19.89
C VAL A 324 12.50 -1.49 -20.17
N THR A 325 12.48 -2.81 -19.92
CA THR A 325 11.27 -3.64 -20.07
C THR A 325 10.16 -3.18 -19.12
N ARG A 326 10.47 -2.82 -17.86
CA ARG A 326 9.49 -2.23 -16.95
C ARG A 326 8.97 -0.88 -17.46
N ALA A 327 9.82 -0.02 -18.02
CA ALA A 327 9.39 1.23 -18.63
C ALA A 327 8.45 0.98 -19.83
N ARG A 328 8.79 0.03 -20.71
CA ARG A 328 7.96 -0.40 -21.85
C ARG A 328 6.55 -0.84 -21.40
N VAL A 329 6.48 -1.74 -20.41
CA VAL A 329 5.22 -2.23 -19.85
C VAL A 329 4.42 -1.11 -19.18
N MET A 330 5.07 -0.23 -18.40
CA MET A 330 4.37 0.91 -17.78
C MET A 330 3.84 1.91 -18.81
N SER A 331 4.58 2.20 -19.87
CA SER A 331 4.09 3.04 -20.98
C SER A 331 2.91 2.39 -21.69
N ALA A 332 2.99 1.08 -21.99
CA ALA A 332 1.89 0.34 -22.61
C ALA A 332 0.63 0.30 -21.71
N LEU A 333 0.78 0.14 -20.40
CA LEU A 333 -0.33 0.20 -19.44
C LEU A 333 -0.92 1.61 -19.32
N ALA A 334 -0.09 2.66 -19.39
CA ALA A 334 -0.55 4.05 -19.35
C ALA A 334 -1.29 4.48 -20.63
N SER A 335 -1.01 3.84 -21.78
CA SER A 335 -1.72 4.07 -23.05
C SER A 335 -2.95 3.17 -23.25
N ARG A 336 -3.27 2.25 -22.33
CA ARG A 336 -4.52 1.49 -22.39
C ARG A 336 -5.69 2.35 -21.93
N GLU A 337 -6.75 2.39 -22.74
CA GLU A 337 -8.02 2.94 -22.30
C GLU A 337 -8.52 2.18 -21.06
N VAL A 338 -8.71 2.91 -19.96
CA VAL A 338 -9.25 2.33 -18.73
C VAL A 338 -10.75 2.06 -18.94
N PRO A 339 -11.24 0.82 -18.78
CA PRO A 339 -12.66 0.52 -18.98
C PRO A 339 -13.55 1.39 -18.09
N GLU A 340 -14.66 1.88 -18.64
CA GLU A 340 -15.58 2.80 -17.95
C GLU A 340 -16.08 2.26 -16.59
N VAL A 341 -16.23 0.95 -16.46
CA VAL A 341 -16.59 0.28 -15.19
C VAL A 341 -15.55 0.57 -14.10
N VAL A 342 -14.26 0.59 -14.43
CA VAL A 342 -13.16 0.88 -13.50
C VAL A 342 -13.11 2.37 -13.17
N LYS A 343 -13.33 3.28 -14.14
CA LYS A 343 -13.45 4.72 -13.87
C LYS A 343 -14.60 5.01 -12.90
N LYS A 344 -15.78 4.42 -13.15
CA LYS A 344 -16.98 4.56 -12.30
C LYS A 344 -16.77 3.96 -10.90
N SER A 345 -16.01 2.87 -10.75
CA SER A 345 -15.70 2.31 -9.43
C SER A 345 -14.71 3.18 -8.64
N TRP A 346 -13.68 3.73 -9.31
CA TRP A 346 -12.73 4.67 -8.71
C TRP A 346 -13.41 5.97 -8.25
N ALA A 347 -14.30 6.54 -9.06
CA ALA A 347 -15.07 7.73 -8.69
C ALA A 347 -15.97 7.49 -7.45
N LYS A 348 -16.60 6.30 -7.35
CA LYS A 348 -17.38 5.89 -6.16
C LYS A 348 -16.50 5.67 -4.92
N TYR A 349 -15.24 5.28 -5.10
CA TYR A 349 -14.30 5.08 -3.99
C TYR A 349 -13.67 6.40 -3.50
N SER A 350 -13.32 7.31 -4.41
CA SER A 350 -12.75 8.63 -4.07
C SER A 350 -13.76 9.56 -3.38
N SER A 351 -14.99 9.61 -3.87
CA SER A 351 -16.10 10.36 -3.26
C SER A 351 -16.40 9.90 -1.83
N ARG A 352 -16.50 8.58 -1.61
CA ARG A 352 -16.63 7.99 -0.26
C ARG A 352 -15.45 8.28 0.67
N ARG A 353 -14.27 8.56 0.11
CA ARG A 353 -13.11 8.99 0.90
C ARG A 353 -13.18 10.47 1.24
N ALA A 354 -13.54 11.33 0.29
CA ALA A 354 -13.70 12.77 0.51
C ALA A 354 -14.81 13.10 1.53
N ALA A 355 -15.92 12.35 1.50
CA ALA A 355 -17.03 12.49 2.44
C ALA A 355 -16.72 12.04 3.89
N ARG A 356 -15.53 11.45 4.15
CA ARG A 356 -15.06 11.09 5.50
C ARG A 356 -13.98 12.03 6.05
N PHE A 357 -13.73 13.14 5.34
CA PHE A 357 -12.77 14.19 5.71
C PHE A 357 -13.42 15.58 5.63
N ARG A 358 -14.75 15.64 5.76
CA ARG A 358 -15.53 16.85 6.00
C ARG A 358 -16.26 16.69 7.32
#